data_AF-A0AAJ1RNA5-F1
#
_entry.id   AF-A0AAJ1RNA5-F1
#
_cell.length_a   1.000
_cell.length_b   1.000
_cell.length_c   1.000
_cell.angle_alpha   90.00
_cell.angle_beta   90.00
_cell.angle_gamma   90.00
#
_symmetry.space_group_name_H-M   'P 1'
#
loop_
_entity.id
_entity.type
_entity.pdbx_description
1 polymer ?
#
loop_
_entity_poly.entity_id
_entity_poly.type
_entity_poly.pdbx_seq_one_letter_code
_entity_poly.pdbx_strand_id
1 'polypeptide(L)'
;MAQISMLLHDEHLPFCSSKIDEIYCEFEPQRAKAIINGALDEFAIRLSGLECTGKQNNRSAVRKAVDALMSIGHQIGLGGLTNAAHNVRALTAASDDPALAAAVVRLVRLGDMCLVSLWAIQDQKNRQL
;
A
#
# COMPACT_ATOMS: atom_id res chain seq x y z
N MET A 1 -1.92 17.85 -32.05
CA MET A 1 -2.35 16.55 -31.49
C MET A 1 -1.38 16.20 -30.36
N ALA A 2 -1.84 16.18 -29.11
CA ALA A 2 -0.97 15.89 -27.97
C ALA A 2 -0.82 14.38 -27.82
N GLN A 3 0.39 13.88 -28.04
CA GLN A 3 0.73 12.47 -27.85
C GLN A 3 0.91 12.24 -26.34
N ILE A 4 -0.12 11.70 -25.69
CA ILE A 4 -0.02 11.29 -24.28
C ILE A 4 0.81 10.00 -24.26
N SER A 5 2.10 10.15 -24.02
CA SER A 5 2.97 9.01 -23.75
C SER A 5 2.64 8.50 -22.35
N MET A 6 1.97 7.35 -22.28
CA MET A 6 1.67 6.69 -21.02
C MET A 6 2.98 6.17 -20.42
N LEU A 7 3.50 6.89 -19.44
CA LEU A 7 4.77 6.56 -18.79
C LEU A 7 4.53 5.39 -17.83
N LEU A 8 4.69 4.16 -18.32
CA LEU A 8 4.70 2.96 -17.50
C LEU A 8 6.06 2.89 -16.78
N HIS A 9 6.16 3.58 -15.64
CA HIS A 9 7.30 3.39 -14.75
C HIS A 9 7.08 2.09 -13.97
N ASP A 10 7.84 1.04 -14.32
CA ASP A 10 7.88 -0.22 -13.58
C ASP A 10 8.67 -0.01 -12.28
N GLU A 11 7.95 0.47 -11.28
CA GLU A 11 8.49 0.74 -9.96
C GLU A 11 8.43 -0.55 -9.14
N HIS A 12 9.58 -1.21 -9.02
CA HIS A 12 9.74 -2.34 -8.11
C HIS A 12 9.63 -1.87 -6.65
N LEU A 13 8.72 -2.50 -5.90
CA LEU A 13 8.54 -2.25 -4.47
C LEU A 13 9.37 -3.25 -3.67
N PRO A 14 10.37 -2.80 -2.89
CA PRO A 14 11.05 -3.69 -1.96
C PRO A 14 10.08 -4.07 -0.82
N PHE A 15 9.84 -5.37 -0.68
CA PHE A 15 9.11 -5.97 0.45
C PHE A 15 10.11 -6.45 1.50
N CYS A 16 9.85 -6.16 2.78
CA CYS A 16 10.64 -6.73 3.88
C CYS A 16 10.08 -8.11 4.26
N SER A 17 10.59 -9.18 3.64
CA SER A 17 10.24 -10.56 4.01
C SER A 17 10.44 -10.84 5.50
N SER A 18 11.46 -10.21 6.12
CA SER A 18 11.78 -10.39 7.54
C SER A 18 10.60 -10.13 8.46
N LYS A 19 9.74 -9.15 8.16
CA LYS A 19 8.58 -8.82 9.00
C LYS A 19 7.53 -9.94 8.98
N ILE A 20 7.32 -10.54 7.81
CA ILE A 20 6.41 -11.68 7.65
C ILE A 20 7.00 -12.90 8.36
N ASP A 21 8.30 -13.13 8.19
CA ASP A 21 9.01 -14.24 8.85
C ASP A 21 8.97 -14.09 10.39
N GLU A 22 9.16 -12.88 10.92
CA GLU A 22 9.00 -12.56 12.35
C GLU A 22 7.61 -12.95 12.87
N ILE A 23 6.54 -12.59 12.13
CA ILE A 23 5.16 -12.95 12.52
C ILE A 23 4.97 -14.47 12.55
N TYR A 24 5.55 -15.21 11.59
CA TYR A 24 5.49 -16.67 11.58
C TYR A 24 6.39 -17.33 12.65
N CYS A 25 7.43 -16.65 13.13
CA CYS A 25 8.24 -17.11 14.25
C CYS A 25 7.60 -16.82 15.62
N GLU A 26 6.86 -15.72 15.75
CA GLU A 26 6.26 -15.28 17.02
C GLU A 26 4.92 -15.96 17.33
N PHE A 27 4.19 -16.40 16.30
CA PHE A 27 2.85 -16.99 16.46
C PHE A 27 2.72 -18.37 15.81
N GLU A 28 1.84 -19.19 16.38
CA GLU A 28 1.39 -20.44 15.75
C GLU A 28 0.94 -20.19 14.30
N PRO A 29 1.20 -21.12 13.35
CA PRO A 29 0.97 -20.89 11.93
C PRO A 29 -0.43 -20.40 11.56
N GLN A 30 -1.48 -20.92 12.21
CA GLN A 30 -2.85 -20.46 11.95
C GLN A 30 -3.09 -19.02 12.43
N ARG A 31 -2.47 -18.62 13.54
CA ARG A 31 -2.60 -17.27 14.09
C ARG A 31 -1.79 -16.27 13.28
N ALA A 32 -0.56 -16.61 12.90
CA ALA A 32 0.26 -15.81 11.98
C ALA A 32 -0.50 -15.54 10.67
N LYS A 33 -1.10 -16.58 10.08
CA LYS A 33 -1.93 -16.48 8.87
C LYS A 33 -3.11 -15.53 9.04
N ALA A 34 -3.84 -15.64 10.16
CA ALA A 34 -4.99 -14.77 10.42
C ALA A 34 -4.58 -13.29 10.56
N ILE A 35 -3.44 -13.01 11.20
CA ILE A 35 -2.89 -11.65 11.34
C ILE A 35 -2.55 -11.07 9.96
N ILE A 36 -1.81 -11.82 9.14
CA ILE A 36 -1.39 -11.36 7.81
C ILE A 36 -2.60 -11.13 6.91
N ASN A 37 -3.54 -12.08 6.85
CA ASN A 37 -4.75 -11.93 6.03
C ASN A 37 -5.58 -10.73 6.47
N GLY A 38 -5.79 -10.55 7.78
CA GLY A 38 -6.52 -9.38 8.29
C GLY A 38 -5.85 -8.06 7.94
N ALA A 39 -4.50 -8.01 7.98
CA ALA A 39 -3.76 -6.83 7.56
C ALA A 39 -3.88 -6.57 6.05
N LEU A 40 -3.90 -7.62 5.22
CA LEU A 40 -4.10 -7.50 3.77
C LEU A 40 -5.50 -7.03 3.40
N ASP A 41 -6.53 -7.57 4.06
CA ASP A 41 -7.92 -7.16 3.85
C ASP A 41 -8.11 -5.69 4.24
N GLU A 42 -7.61 -5.31 5.42
CA GLU A 42 -7.65 -3.93 5.89
C GLU A 42 -6.87 -2.98 4.97
N PHE A 43 -5.73 -3.44 4.45
CA PHE A 43 -4.95 -2.71 3.45
C PHE A 43 -5.75 -2.46 2.17
N ALA A 44 -6.40 -3.49 1.62
CA ALA A 44 -7.21 -3.38 0.41
C ALA A 44 -8.40 -2.44 0.59
N ILE A 45 -9.07 -2.50 1.74
CA ILE A 45 -10.18 -1.59 2.09
C ILE A 45 -9.70 -0.15 2.11
N ARG A 46 -8.56 0.12 2.77
CA ARG A 46 -8.03 1.49 2.89
C ARG A 46 -7.48 2.03 1.57
N LEU A 47 -6.89 1.17 0.74
CA LEU A 47 -6.43 1.54 -0.59
C LEU A 47 -7.61 1.97 -1.48
N SER A 48 -8.71 1.21 -1.45
CA SER A 48 -9.95 1.54 -2.16
C SER A 48 -10.54 2.87 -1.65
N GLY A 49 -10.52 3.09 -0.33
CA GLY A 49 -10.95 4.35 0.28
C GLY A 49 -10.09 5.55 -0.13
N LEU A 50 -8.77 5.36 -0.23
CA LEU A 50 -7.84 6.37 -0.72
C LEU A 50 -8.15 6.75 -2.18
N GLU A 51 -8.40 5.77 -3.05
CA GLU A 51 -8.73 6.03 -4.45
C GLU A 51 -10.01 6.87 -4.57
N CYS A 52 -11.07 6.51 -3.84
CA CYS A 52 -12.33 7.24 -3.81
C CYS A 52 -12.17 8.67 -3.28
N THR A 53 -11.46 8.86 -2.17
CA THR A 53 -11.25 10.19 -1.55
C THR A 53 -10.32 11.07 -2.38
N GLY A 54 -9.35 10.48 -3.10
CA GLY A 54 -8.50 11.16 -4.05
C GLY A 54 -9.29 11.75 -5.22
N LYS A 55 -10.26 11.01 -5.77
CA LYS A 55 -11.16 11.51 -6.84
C LYS A 55 -12.04 12.69 -6.39
N GLN A 56 -12.34 12.78 -5.10
CA GLN A 56 -13.14 13.87 -4.51
C GLN A 56 -12.31 15.09 -4.08
N ASN A 57 -10.98 15.03 -4.24
CA ASN A 57 -10.02 16.03 -3.77
C ASN A 57 -10.18 16.41 -2.28
N ASN A 58 -10.62 15.47 -1.45
CA ASN A 58 -10.78 15.70 -0.02
C ASN A 58 -9.44 15.46 0.70
N ARG A 59 -8.58 16.48 0.73
CA ARG A 59 -7.22 16.41 1.30
C ARG A 59 -7.18 15.85 2.73
N SER A 60 -8.16 16.21 3.56
CA SER A 60 -8.25 15.74 4.94
C SER A 60 -8.52 14.23 5.03
N ALA A 61 -9.37 13.70 4.14
CA ALA A 61 -9.67 12.29 4.05
C ALA A 61 -8.51 11.50 3.44
N VAL A 62 -7.87 12.05 2.40
CA VAL A 62 -6.65 11.48 1.80
C VAL A 62 -5.56 11.33 2.85
N ARG A 63 -5.31 12.37 3.67
CA ARG A 63 -4.31 12.30 4.75
C ARG A 63 -4.60 11.17 5.73
N LYS A 64 -5.84 11.05 6.21
CA LYS A 64 -6.25 9.97 7.13
C LYS A 64 -6.08 8.58 6.51
N ALA A 65 -6.45 8.41 5.25
CA ALA A 65 -6.31 7.14 4.55
C ALA A 65 -4.83 6.75 4.40
N VAL A 66 -3.98 7.71 4.04
CA VAL A 66 -2.53 7.53 3.88
C VAL A 66 -1.84 7.22 5.21
N ASP A 67 -2.15 7.95 6.28
CA ASP A 67 -1.59 7.69 7.63
C ASP A 67 -1.90 6.26 8.08
N ALA A 68 -3.11 5.76 7.78
CA ALA A 68 -3.49 4.40 8.12
C ALA A 68 -2.81 3.34 7.23
N LEU A 69 -2.66 3.60 5.93
CA LEU A 69 -1.91 2.72 5.02
C LEU A 69 -0.44 2.59 5.46
N MET A 70 0.17 3.68 5.91
CA MET A 70 1.53 3.65 6.47
C MET A 70 1.61 2.79 7.74
N SER A 71 0.62 2.91 8.64
CA SER A 71 0.56 2.10 9.85
C SER A 71 0.48 0.60 9.53
N ILE A 72 -0.35 0.20 8.57
CA ILE A 72 -0.47 -1.21 8.16
C ILE A 72 0.81 -1.67 7.44
N GLY A 73 1.33 -0.84 6.54
CA GLY A 73 2.58 -1.11 5.84
C GLY A 73 3.74 -1.38 6.81
N HIS A 74 3.80 -0.66 7.94
CA HIS A 74 4.79 -0.92 8.98
C HIS A 74 4.59 -2.27 9.68
N GLN A 75 3.34 -2.70 9.88
CA GLN A 75 3.02 -3.96 10.56
C GLN A 75 3.46 -5.19 9.74
N ILE A 76 3.30 -5.14 8.41
CA ILE A 76 3.58 -6.29 7.53
C ILE A 76 4.79 -6.11 6.61
N GLY A 77 5.56 -5.03 6.76
CA GLY A 77 6.85 -4.85 6.09
C GLY A 77 6.81 -4.23 4.68
N LEU A 78 5.86 -3.33 4.40
CA LEU A 78 5.71 -2.61 3.12
C LEU A 78 6.54 -1.31 3.08
N GLY A 79 7.85 -1.45 3.22
CA GLY A 79 8.78 -0.31 3.22
C GLY A 79 8.70 0.53 1.95
N GLY A 80 8.68 -0.11 0.77
CA GLY A 80 8.59 0.60 -0.52
C GLY A 80 7.34 1.47 -0.67
N LEU A 81 6.19 0.99 -0.19
CA LEU A 81 4.93 1.73 -0.23
C LEU A 81 4.93 2.94 0.70
N THR A 82 5.61 2.82 1.85
CA THR A 82 5.65 3.86 2.89
C THR A 82 6.25 5.16 2.35
N ASN A 83 7.24 5.10 1.45
CA ASN A 83 7.81 6.29 0.80
C ASN A 83 6.81 7.01 -0.10
N ALA A 84 6.08 6.28 -0.94
CA ALA A 84 5.04 6.86 -1.78
C ALA A 84 3.90 7.47 -0.93
N ALA A 85 3.55 6.80 0.17
CA ALA A 85 2.58 7.30 1.15
C ALA A 85 3.05 8.60 1.83
N HIS A 86 4.33 8.70 2.24
CA HIS A 86 4.89 9.93 2.76
C HIS A 86 4.80 11.09 1.76
N ASN A 87 5.04 10.83 0.47
CA ASN A 87 4.91 11.85 -0.57
C ASN A 87 3.46 12.36 -0.68
N VAL A 88 2.47 11.46 -0.75
CA VAL A 88 1.05 11.85 -0.75
C VAL A 88 0.71 12.67 0.49
N ARG A 89 1.15 12.21 1.67
CA ARG A 89 0.93 12.92 2.95
C ARG A 89 1.50 14.33 2.93
N ALA A 90 2.71 14.53 2.40
CA ALA A 90 3.31 15.86 2.26
C ALA A 90 2.50 16.76 1.33
N LEU A 91 2.02 16.22 0.21
CA LEU A 91 1.21 16.96 -0.76
C LEU A 91 -0.18 17.33 -0.23
N THR A 92 -0.73 16.62 0.76
CA THR A 92 -1.99 17.05 1.41
C THR A 92 -1.87 18.39 2.14
N ALA A 93 -0.65 18.81 2.50
CA ALA A 93 -0.38 20.11 3.11
C ALA A 93 -0.01 21.19 2.07
N ALA A 94 0.22 20.81 0.80
CA ALA A 94 0.51 21.74 -0.28
C ALA A 94 -0.79 22.16 -1.01
N SER A 95 -0.79 23.33 -1.65
CA SER A 95 -1.90 23.81 -2.49
C SER A 95 -1.80 23.35 -3.96
N ASP A 96 -1.23 22.17 -4.21
CA ASP A 96 -1.03 21.62 -5.56
C ASP A 96 -1.91 20.38 -5.78
N ASP A 97 -3.13 20.62 -6.26
CA ASP A 97 -4.13 19.56 -6.52
C ASP A 97 -3.72 18.58 -7.63
N PRO A 98 -3.17 19.04 -8.78
CA PRO A 98 -2.63 18.12 -9.78
C PRO A 98 -1.53 17.20 -9.24
N ALA A 99 -0.59 17.74 -8.45
CA ALA A 99 0.48 16.93 -7.86
C ALA A 99 -0.09 15.91 -6.87
N LEU A 100 -1.05 16.31 -6.02
CA LEU A 100 -1.71 15.40 -5.09
C LEU A 100 -2.44 14.27 -5.83
N ALA A 101 -3.21 14.60 -6.87
CA ALA A 101 -3.93 13.61 -7.66
C ALA A 101 -2.98 12.59 -8.31
N ALA A 102 -1.89 13.07 -8.93
CA ALA A 102 -0.89 12.20 -9.54
C ALA A 102 -0.21 11.28 -8.51
N ALA A 103 0.11 11.81 -7.32
CA ALA A 103 0.71 11.05 -6.24
C ALA A 103 -0.25 9.99 -5.67
N VAL A 104 -1.55 10.31 -5.53
CA VAL A 104 -2.57 9.34 -5.09
C VAL A 104 -2.69 8.20 -6.09
N VAL A 105 -2.80 8.50 -7.39
CA VAL A 105 -2.88 7.45 -8.44
C VAL A 105 -1.64 6.57 -8.42
N ARG A 106 -0.45 7.16 -8.26
CA ARG A 106 0.79 6.40 -8.11
C ARG A 106 0.74 5.47 -6.90
N LEU A 107 0.31 5.98 -5.73
CA LEU A 107 0.23 5.19 -4.51
C LEU A 107 -0.77 4.04 -4.63
N VAL A 108 -1.94 4.26 -5.25
CA VAL A 108 -2.94 3.22 -5.51
C VAL A 108 -2.34 2.11 -6.38
N ARG A 109 -1.71 2.46 -7.50
CA ARG A 109 -1.05 1.50 -8.38
C ARG A 109 0.00 0.66 -7.64
N LEU A 110 0.83 1.30 -6.81
CA LEU A 110 1.82 0.60 -5.99
C LEU A 110 1.18 -0.32 -4.95
N GLY A 111 0.08 0.12 -4.33
CA GLY A 111 -0.68 -0.69 -3.39
C GLY A 111 -1.29 -1.93 -4.05
N ASP A 112 -1.83 -1.81 -5.26
CA ASP A 112 -2.37 -2.94 -6.00
C ASP A 112 -1.29 -3.97 -6.33
N MET A 113 -0.10 -3.50 -6.75
CA MET A 113 1.07 -4.37 -6.95
C MET A 113 1.53 -5.04 -5.64
N CYS A 114 1.48 -4.32 -4.51
CA CYS A 114 1.74 -4.89 -3.18
C CYS A 114 0.78 -6.02 -2.84
N LEU A 115 -0.52 -5.82 -3.06
CA LEU A 115 -1.53 -6.84 -2.78
C LEU A 115 -1.23 -8.11 -3.58
N VAL A 116 -1.06 -8.02 -4.90
CA VAL A 116 -0.76 -9.20 -5.75
C VAL A 116 0.48 -9.94 -5.25
N SER A 117 1.54 -9.21 -4.91
CA SER A 117 2.81 -9.79 -4.45
C SER A 117 2.66 -10.47 -3.08
N LEU A 118 1.98 -9.83 -2.13
CA LEU A 118 1.75 -10.39 -0.79
C LEU A 118 0.86 -11.62 -0.83
N TRP A 119 -0.18 -11.62 -1.64
CA TRP A 119 -1.02 -12.80 -1.86
C TRP A 119 -0.19 -13.99 -2.38
N ALA A 120 0.73 -13.75 -3.31
CA ALA A 120 1.62 -14.80 -3.83
C ALA A 120 2.58 -15.35 -2.76
N ILE A 121 3.19 -14.47 -1.94
CA ILE A 121 4.05 -14.89 -0.81
C ILE A 121 3.26 -15.72 0.20
N GLN A 122 2.06 -15.27 0.54
CA GLN A 122 1.17 -15.94 1.49
C GLN A 122 0.77 -17.33 0.98
N ASP A 123 0.40 -17.45 -0.29
CA ASP A 123 0.07 -18.73 -0.92
C ASP A 123 1.27 -19.69 -0.95
N GLN A 124 2.47 -19.17 -1.21
CA GLN A 124 3.70 -19.97 -1.15
C GLN A 124 3.96 -20.50 0.28
N LYS A 125 3.87 -19.64 1.31
CA LYS A 125 4.05 -20.04 2.71
C LYS A 125 3.00 -21.07 3.15
N ASN A 126 1.75 -20.91 2.71
CA ASN A 126 0.66 -21.85 2.98
C ASN A 126 0.91 -23.24 2.40
N ARG A 127 1.66 -23.38 1.30
CA ARG A 127 2.00 -24.68 0.72
C ARG A 127 3.18 -25.37 1.39
N GLN A 128 3.96 -24.64 2.19
CA GLN A 128 5.16 -25.14 2.87
C GLN A 128 4.91 -25.56 4.33
N LEU A 129 3.72 -25.27 4.87
CA LEU A 129 3.24 -25.65 6.20
C LEU A 129 2.28 -26.84 6.10
#